data_AF-A0AB36VGC0-F1
#
_entry.id   AF-A0AB36VGC0-F1
#
_cell.length_a   1.000
_cell.length_b   1.000
_cell.length_c   1.000
_cell.angle_alpha   90.00
_cell.angle_beta   90.00
_cell.angle_gamma   90.00
#
_symmetry.space_group_name_H-M   'P 1'
#
loop_
_entity.id
_entity.type
_entity.pdbx_description
1 polymer ?
#
loop_
_entity_poly.entity_id
_entity_poly.type
_entity_poly.pdbx_seq_one_letter_code
_entity_poly.pdbx_strand_id
1 'polypeptide(L)'
;MFFIGEKSGTRYEIGVMKIDNENCPQHGRYIISLLNFGECFELIDLQNTAHHIFYKSKIFGKVDCINIQNTIAENMENVPTIKIEEL
;
A
#
# COMPACT_ATOMS: atom_id res chain seq x y z
N MET A 1 -8.59 -7.58 -8.07
CA MET A 1 -9.17 -6.23 -7.96
C MET A 1 -8.04 -5.22 -8.08
N PHE A 2 -8.23 -4.15 -8.85
CA PHE A 2 -7.26 -3.06 -9.06
C PHE A 2 -7.99 -1.74 -8.85
N PHE A 3 -7.43 -0.84 -8.06
CA PHE A 3 -7.91 0.52 -7.90
C PHE A 3 -6.74 1.49 -8.00
N ILE A 4 -7.03 2.72 -8.43
CA ILE A 4 -6.12 3.87 -8.35
C ILE A 4 -6.79 4.87 -7.43
N GLY A 5 -6.19 5.11 -6.27
CA GLY A 5 -6.68 6.09 -5.31
C GLY A 5 -5.86 7.38 -5.40
N GLU A 6 -6.52 8.51 -5.64
CA GLU A 6 -5.93 9.85 -5.57
C GLU A 6 -6.53 10.59 -4.36
N LYS A 7 -5.68 11.09 -3.45
CA LYS A 7 -6.14 11.93 -2.34
C LYS A 7 -5.71 13.36 -2.57
N SER A 8 -6.66 14.30 -2.54
CA SER A 8 -6.37 15.72 -2.82
C SER A 8 -5.36 16.26 -1.79
N GLY A 9 -4.10 16.40 -2.21
CA GLY A 9 -2.99 16.83 -1.36
C GLY A 9 -1.78 15.89 -1.35
N THR A 10 -1.95 14.62 -1.77
CA THR A 10 -0.84 13.67 -1.88
C THR A 10 -0.65 13.26 -3.33
N ARG A 11 0.60 13.28 -3.80
CA ARG A 11 0.96 13.00 -5.18
C ARG A 11 0.95 11.50 -5.51
N TYR A 12 0.29 10.64 -4.74
CA TYR A 12 0.47 9.19 -4.85
C TYR A 12 -0.47 8.58 -5.87
N GLU A 13 0.09 7.97 -6.91
CA GLU A 13 -0.64 7.07 -7.80
C GLU A 13 -0.45 5.64 -7.29
N ILE A 14 -1.45 5.11 -6.59
CA ILE A 14 -1.33 3.81 -5.89
C ILE A 14 -2.14 2.75 -6.63
N GLY A 15 -1.46 1.72 -7.13
CA GLY A 15 -2.09 0.50 -7.63
C GLY A 15 -2.01 -0.62 -6.60
N VAL A 16 -3.13 -1.28 -6.32
CA VAL A 16 -3.17 -2.47 -5.46
C VAL A 16 -3.68 -3.65 -6.23
N MET A 17 -2.96 -4.77 -6.21
CA MET A 17 -3.33 -6.01 -6.88
C MET A 17 -3.24 -7.18 -5.89
N LYS A 18 -4.28 -8.03 -5.85
CA LYS A 18 -4.22 -9.33 -5.16
C LYS A 18 -3.85 -10.42 -6.17
N ILE A 19 -2.88 -11.27 -5.81
CA ILE A 19 -2.48 -12.43 -6.61
C ILE A 19 -3.46 -13.56 -6.32
N ASP A 20 -4.38 -13.79 -7.25
CA ASP A 20 -5.45 -14.78 -7.11
C ASP A 20 -5.27 -15.97 -8.07
N ASN A 21 -4.09 -16.58 -8.01
CA ASN A 21 -3.78 -17.79 -8.78
C ASN A 21 -3.31 -18.88 -7.82
N GLU A 22 -4.13 -19.90 -7.61
CA GLU A 22 -3.87 -20.99 -6.65
C GLU A 22 -2.60 -21.80 -6.98
N ASN A 23 -2.15 -21.78 -8.24
CA ASN A 23 -0.92 -22.49 -8.66
C ASN A 23 0.35 -21.65 -8.45
N CYS A 24 0.23 -20.43 -7.93
CA CYS A 24 1.33 -19.52 -7.71
C CYS A 24 1.77 -19.55 -6.24
N PRO A 25 3.07 -19.64 -5.92
CA PRO A 25 3.56 -19.57 -4.55
C PRO A 25 3.17 -18.27 -3.81
N GLN A 26 2.87 -17.21 -4.57
CA GLN A 26 2.45 -15.91 -4.08
C GLN A 26 0.92 -15.77 -3.99
N HIS A 27 0.15 -16.86 -4.17
CA HIS A 27 -1.30 -16.83 -4.01
C HIS A 27 -1.71 -16.19 -2.68
N GLY A 28 -2.73 -15.32 -2.74
CA GLY A 28 -3.24 -14.59 -1.59
C GLY A 28 -2.45 -13.34 -1.19
N ARG A 29 -1.26 -13.13 -1.75
CA ARG A 29 -0.43 -11.94 -1.50
C ARG A 29 -0.92 -10.73 -2.30
N TYR A 30 -0.53 -9.55 -1.83
CA TYR A 30 -0.83 -8.26 -2.43
C TYR A 30 0.43 -7.62 -3.00
N ILE A 31 0.26 -6.91 -4.11
CA ILE A 31 1.26 -6.05 -4.72
C ILE A 31 0.76 -4.60 -4.61
N ILE A 32 1.57 -3.74 -3.98
CA ILE A 32 1.34 -2.30 -3.89
C ILE A 32 2.34 -1.61 -4.80
N SER A 33 1.84 -0.95 -5.83
CA SER A 33 2.64 -0.19 -6.79
C SER A 33 2.42 1.31 -6.55
N LEU A 34 3.50 2.04 -6.27
CA LEU A 34 3.50 3.50 -6.24
C LEU A 34 3.98 3.98 -7.60
N LEU A 35 3.04 4.10 -8.53
CA LEU A 35 3.27 4.16 -9.97
C LEU A 35 4.16 5.33 -10.37
N ASN A 36 3.88 6.51 -9.83
CA ASN A 36 4.64 7.72 -10.14
C ASN A 36 6.02 7.79 -9.46
N PHE A 37 6.35 6.82 -8.59
CA PHE A 37 7.65 6.66 -7.96
C PHE A 37 8.43 5.42 -8.45
N GLY A 38 7.80 4.56 -9.27
CA GLY A 38 8.42 3.32 -9.74
C GLY A 38 8.71 2.29 -8.64
N GLU A 39 8.06 2.42 -7.49
CA GLU A 39 8.26 1.55 -6.31
C GLU A 39 7.18 0.48 -6.21
N CYS A 40 7.55 -0.70 -5.73
CA CYS A 40 6.66 -1.84 -5.65
C CYS A 40 6.92 -2.68 -4.38
N PHE A 41 5.86 -3.05 -3.68
CA PHE A 41 5.93 -3.80 -2.42
C PHE A 41 5.02 -5.02 -2.46
N GLU A 42 5.59 -6.18 -2.17
CA GLU A 42 4.83 -7.42 -2.01
C GLU A 42 4.54 -7.69 -0.53
N LEU A 43 3.27 -7.93 -0.22
CA LEU A 43 2.74 -8.05 1.13
C LEU A 43 1.87 -9.30 1.27
N ILE A 44 1.82 -9.87 2.47
CA ILE A 44 0.91 -11.00 2.77
C ILE A 44 -0.50 -10.47 3.04
N ASP A 45 -0.61 -9.28 3.62
CA ASP A 45 -1.85 -8.56 3.89
C ASP A 45 -1.62 -7.04 3.82
N LEU A 46 -2.70 -6.27 3.90
CA LEU A 46 -2.67 -4.80 3.81
C LEU A 46 -2.67 -4.10 5.17
N GLN A 47 -2.63 -4.84 6.28
CA GLN A 47 -2.76 -4.28 7.64
C GLN A 47 -1.57 -3.39 8.00
N ASN A 48 -0.38 -3.75 7.52
CA ASN A 48 0.89 -3.12 7.90
C ASN A 48 1.63 -2.50 6.71
N THR A 49 0.91 -2.01 5.69
CA THR A 49 1.50 -1.47 4.46
C THR A 49 2.46 -0.31 4.78
N ALA A 50 2.06 0.62 5.65
CA ALA A 50 2.91 1.75 6.02
C ALA A 50 4.26 1.32 6.65
N HIS A 51 4.24 0.40 7.62
CA HIS A 51 5.46 -0.11 8.25
C HIS A 51 6.38 -0.75 7.21
N HIS A 52 5.81 -1.57 6.33
CA HIS A 52 6.57 -2.26 5.30
C HIS A 52 7.25 -1.29 4.33
N ILE A 53 6.51 -0.27 3.87
CA ILE A 53 7.06 0.76 2.97
C ILE A 53 8.12 1.57 3.70
N PHE A 54 7.89 1.97 4.95
CA PHE A 54 8.84 2.75 5.74
C PHE A 54 10.17 2.02 5.94
N TYR A 55 10.15 0.72 6.20
CA TYR A 55 11.37 -0.07 6.39
C TYR A 55 12.10 -0.41 5.08
N LYS A 56 11.38 -0.56 3.96
CA LYS A 56 11.97 -0.99 2.69
C LYS A 56 12.36 0.15 1.76
N SER A 57 11.58 1.22 1.76
CA SER A 57 11.82 2.36 0.90
C SER A 57 12.84 3.31 1.52
N LYS A 58 13.68 3.91 0.67
CA LYS A 58 14.60 4.99 1.07
C LYS A 58 14.07 6.38 0.76
N ILE A 59 12.91 6.49 0.12
CA ILE A 59 12.39 7.75 -0.41
C ILE A 59 11.15 8.26 0.32
N PHE A 60 10.43 7.39 1.04
CA PHE A 60 9.22 7.78 1.75
C PHE A 60 9.49 8.06 3.22
N GLY A 61 9.07 9.24 3.67
CA GLY A 61 9.05 9.56 5.08
C GLY A 61 7.88 8.88 5.81
N LYS A 62 7.86 9.04 7.13
CA LYS A 62 6.81 8.51 8.01
C LYS A 62 5.40 8.95 7.56
N VAL A 63 5.23 10.24 7.30
CA VAL A 63 3.95 10.84 6.87
C VAL A 63 3.48 10.28 5.53
N ASP A 64 4.41 10.02 4.60
CA ASP A 64 4.11 9.46 3.28
C ASP A 64 3.54 8.05 3.40
N CYS A 65 4.19 7.21 4.21
CA CYS A 65 3.78 5.84 4.45
C CYS A 65 2.37 5.75 5.07
N ILE A 66 2.05 6.66 6.00
CA ILE A 66 0.72 6.77 6.61
C ILE A 66 -0.32 7.20 5.58
N ASN A 67 -0.01 8.20 4.76
CA ASN A 67 -0.90 8.65 3.70
C ASN A 67 -1.20 7.53 2.70
N ILE A 68 -0.20 6.73 2.35
CA ILE A 68 -0.36 5.55 1.48
C ILE A 68 -1.31 4.52 2.14
N GLN A 69 -1.07 4.12 3.39
CA GLN A 69 -1.95 3.19 4.12
C GLN A 69 -3.40 3.70 4.18
N ASN A 70 -3.59 4.97 4.54
CA ASN A 70 -4.92 5.55 4.70
C ASN A 70 -5.65 5.68 3.36
N THR A 71 -4.93 5.94 2.27
CA THR A 71 -5.52 5.94 0.92
C THR A 71 -5.98 4.54 0.51
N ILE A 72 -5.22 3.49 0.87
CA ILE A 72 -5.65 2.11 0.64
C ILE A 72 -6.88 1.77 1.49
N ALA A 73 -6.89 2.17 2.76
CA ALA A 73 -8.02 1.97 3.68
C ALA A 73 -9.32 2.65 3.22
N GLU A 74 -9.23 3.80 2.57
CA GLU A 74 -10.39 4.51 2.01
C GLU A 74 -11.01 3.78 0.79
N ASN A 75 -10.24 2.92 0.10
CA ASN A 75 -10.65 2.28 -1.15
C ASN A 75 -10.83 0.75 -1.06
N MET A 76 -10.41 0.12 0.05
CA MET A 76 -10.51 -1.31 0.27
C MET A 76 -11.09 -1.63 1.65
N GLU A 77 -12.05 -2.54 1.66
CA GLU A 77 -12.63 -3.03 2.92
C GLU A 77 -11.60 -3.77 3.76
N ASN A 78 -11.78 -3.70 5.09
CA ASN A 78 -10.97 -4.41 6.08
C ASN A 78 -9.48 -4.00 6.13
N VAL A 79 -9.12 -2.86 5.54
CA VAL A 79 -7.77 -2.27 5.68
C VAL A 79 -7.83 -1.16 6.74
N PRO A 80 -6.97 -1.18 7.78
CA PRO A 80 -7.02 -0.21 8.86
C PRO A 80 -6.41 1.12 8.43
N THR A 81 -6.99 2.21 8.90
CA THR A 81 -6.30 3.51 8.93
C THR A 81 -5.32 3.55 10.09
N ILE A 82 -4.23 4.29 9.94
CA ILE A 82 -3.25 4.51 11.00
C ILE A 82 -2.98 6.01 11.21
N LYS A 83 -2.49 6.36 12.40
CA LYS A 83 -2.05 7.71 12.77
C LYS A 83 -0.54 7.86 12.81
N ILE A 84 -0.05 9.09 12.91
CA ILE A 84 1.39 9.39 12.96
C ILE A 84 2.07 8.80 14.18
N GLU A 85 1.36 8.67 15.29
CA GLU A 85 1.90 8.11 16.54
C GLU A 85 2.05 6.59 16.50
N GLU A 86 1.45 5.93 15.50
CA GLU A 86 1.31 4.46 15.40
C GLU A 86 2.30 3.81 14.42
N LEU A 87 3.12 4.61 13.73
CA LEU A 87 4.21 4.19 12.84
C LEU A 87 5.59 4.43 13.49
#